data_AF-A0A371BWX9-F1
#
_entry.id   AF-A0A371BWX9-F1
#
_cell.length_a   1.000
_cell.length_b   1.000
_cell.length_c   1.000
_cell.angle_alpha   90.00
_cell.angle_beta   90.00
_cell.angle_gamma   90.00
#
_symmetry.space_group_name_H-M   'P 1'
#
loop_
_entity.id
_entity.type
_entity.pdbx_description
1 polymer ?
#
loop_
_entity_poly.entity_id
_entity_poly.type
_entity_poly.pdbx_seq_one_letter_code
_entity_poly.pdbx_strand_id
1 'polypeptide(L)'
;MRQARQLCNELYVGVHSDEDIAQHKGPVVMHLPERALAVEGCKWSTKPILKAPYVTDPKVMDDYQCKYVVHGDDITTDEHGNDCYQTVKDAGRFIVVKRTPNISTTDLVGRMLSTNTNHHLPTVTTDEITSKKHFLLHGDALERFEQYATGADAKAAHSGVYMYTGANAPIAEIVAPSAEVNKGLQKVW
;
A
#
# COMPACT_ATOMS: atom_id res chain seq x y z
N MET A 1 3.81 2.60 1.26
CA MET A 1 4.66 2.89 0.07
C MET A 1 4.29 4.18 -0.65
N ARG A 2 3.07 4.36 -1.18
CA ARG A 2 2.67 5.62 -1.84
C ARG A 2 3.03 6.89 -1.04
N GLN A 3 2.62 6.98 0.23
CA GLN A 3 2.92 8.14 1.09
C GLN A 3 4.43 8.36 1.26
N ALA A 4 5.22 7.31 1.48
CA ALA A 4 6.68 7.40 1.58
C ALA A 4 7.30 7.90 0.26
N ARG A 5 6.81 7.39 -0.88
CA ARG A 5 7.25 7.79 -2.22
C ARG A 5 7.01 9.28 -2.51
N GLN A 6 5.99 9.90 -1.92
CA GLN A 6 5.76 11.35 -2.09
C GLN A 6 6.88 12.21 -1.48
N LEU A 7 7.61 11.66 -0.51
CA LEU A 7 8.66 12.35 0.24
C LEU A 7 10.05 12.21 -0.39
N CYS A 8 10.20 11.37 -1.43
CA CYS A 8 11.50 11.04 -2.01
C CYS A 8 11.44 10.78 -3.52
N ASN A 9 12.61 10.73 -4.15
CA ASN A 9 12.74 10.34 -5.56
C ASN A 9 13.10 8.86 -5.73
N GLU A 10 13.55 8.20 -4.66
CA GLU A 10 13.92 6.79 -4.59
C GLU A 10 13.38 6.19 -3.27
N LEU A 11 12.71 5.04 -3.36
CA LEU A 11 12.13 4.33 -2.22
C LEU A 11 12.67 2.90 -2.17
N TYR A 12 13.64 2.67 -1.29
CA TYR A 12 14.14 1.32 -0.98
C TYR A 12 13.28 0.70 0.13
N VAL A 13 12.94 -0.57 -0.04
CA VAL A 13 12.03 -1.26 0.89
C VAL A 13 12.73 -2.48 1.45
N GLY A 14 13.04 -2.44 2.75
CA GLY A 14 13.62 -3.58 3.46
C GLY A 14 12.61 -4.72 3.60
N VAL A 15 13.05 -5.94 3.29
CA VAL A 15 12.26 -7.17 3.39
C VAL A 15 13.04 -8.15 4.25
N HIS A 16 12.56 -8.41 5.47
CA HIS A 16 13.22 -9.31 6.44
C HIS A 16 13.29 -10.75 5.94
N SER A 17 14.27 -11.52 6.42
CA SER A 17 14.35 -12.95 6.15
C SER A 17 13.20 -13.72 6.82
N ASP A 18 12.95 -14.96 6.40
CA ASP A 18 11.89 -15.77 7.01
C ASP A 18 12.29 -16.16 8.45
N GLU A 19 13.59 -16.39 8.67
CA GLU A 19 14.19 -16.71 9.95
C GLU A 19 14.07 -15.55 10.94
N ASP A 20 14.39 -14.32 10.52
CA ASP A 20 14.25 -13.14 11.38
C ASP A 20 12.79 -12.90 11.76
N ILE A 21 11.85 -13.07 10.81
CA ILE A 21 10.43 -12.92 11.12
C ILE A 21 9.98 -13.99 12.14
N ALA A 22 10.41 -15.23 11.99
CA ALA A 22 10.05 -16.31 12.91
C ALA A 22 10.57 -16.10 14.34
N GLN A 23 11.69 -15.38 14.51
CA GLN A 23 12.23 -15.04 15.83
C GLN A 23 11.39 -13.97 16.55
N HIS A 24 10.90 -12.97 15.83
CA HIS A 24 10.23 -11.81 16.44
C HIS A 24 8.70 -11.87 16.37
N LYS A 25 8.14 -12.67 15.45
CA LYS A 25 6.71 -12.81 15.20
C LYS A 25 6.32 -14.30 15.09
N GLY A 26 5.32 -14.60 14.26
CA GLY A 26 4.94 -15.95 13.89
C GLY A 26 5.50 -16.36 12.52
N PRO A 27 5.25 -17.61 12.09
CA PRO A 27 5.69 -18.10 10.80
C PRO A 27 5.09 -17.27 9.65
N VAL A 28 5.84 -17.19 8.55
CA VAL A 28 5.38 -16.53 7.33
C VAL A 28 4.45 -17.43 6.52
N VAL A 29 3.46 -16.82 5.87
CA VAL A 29 2.67 -17.50 4.82
C VAL A 29 3.36 -17.37 3.46
N MET A 30 3.94 -16.21 3.17
CA MET A 30 4.72 -15.95 1.96
C MET A 30 6.21 -15.90 2.29
N HIS A 31 7.00 -16.69 1.59
CA HIS A 31 8.46 -16.75 1.75
C HIS A 31 9.13 -15.50 1.19
N LEU A 32 10.39 -15.28 1.58
CA LEU A 32 11.17 -14.10 1.19
C LEU A 32 11.10 -13.75 -0.32
N PRO A 33 11.27 -14.68 -1.28
CA PRO A 33 11.19 -14.35 -2.71
C PRO A 33 9.82 -13.80 -3.13
N GLU A 34 8.73 -14.36 -2.57
CA GLU A 34 7.36 -13.94 -2.90
C GLU A 34 7.07 -12.55 -2.34
N ARG A 35 7.50 -12.29 -1.10
CA ARG A 35 7.39 -10.97 -0.47
C ARG A 35 8.21 -9.92 -1.20
N ALA A 36 9.41 -10.28 -1.65
CA ALA A 36 10.26 -9.40 -2.45
C ALA A 36 9.61 -9.06 -3.80
N LEU A 37 9.04 -10.04 -4.49
CA LEU A 37 8.34 -9.84 -5.76
C LEU A 37 7.10 -8.94 -5.58
N ALA A 38 6.37 -9.10 -4.48
CA ALA A 38 5.24 -8.22 -4.15
C ALA A 38 5.68 -6.75 -3.96
N VAL A 39 6.85 -6.53 -3.35
CA VAL A 39 7.45 -5.19 -3.21
C VAL A 39 7.94 -4.66 -4.55
N GLU A 40 8.58 -5.48 -5.37
CA GLU A 40 9.06 -5.11 -6.71
C GLU A 40 7.91 -4.75 -7.66
N GLY A 41 6.80 -5.50 -7.60
CA GLY A 41 5.59 -5.20 -8.37
C GLY A 41 4.83 -3.96 -7.91
N CYS A 42 5.19 -3.38 -6.76
CA CYS A 42 4.60 -2.12 -6.31
C CYS A 42 5.21 -0.95 -7.07
N LYS A 43 4.41 -0.28 -7.92
CA LYS A 43 4.84 0.85 -8.75
C LYS A 43 5.54 2.02 -8.03
N TRP A 44 5.39 2.13 -6.71
CA TRP A 44 6.02 3.18 -5.90
C TRP A 44 7.36 2.75 -5.28
N SER A 45 7.71 1.47 -5.35
CA SER A 45 8.98 0.93 -4.90
C SER A 45 10.05 1.19 -5.95
N THR A 46 11.25 1.56 -5.50
CA THR A 46 12.44 1.61 -6.37
C THR A 46 13.13 0.26 -6.39
N LYS A 47 13.35 -0.34 -5.21
CA LYS A 47 14.02 -1.64 -5.10
C LYS A 47 13.75 -2.32 -3.76
N PRO A 48 13.43 -3.64 -3.74
CA PRO A 48 13.45 -4.42 -2.52
C PRO A 48 14.90 -4.68 -2.04
N ILE A 49 15.15 -4.50 -0.75
CA ILE A 49 16.39 -4.90 -0.08
C ILE A 49 16.12 -6.14 0.74
N LEU A 50 16.66 -7.28 0.30
CA LEU A 50 16.42 -8.57 0.93
C LEU A 50 17.24 -8.72 2.21
N LYS A 51 16.69 -9.49 3.16
CA LYS A 51 17.33 -9.79 4.45
C LYS A 51 17.69 -8.51 5.22
N ALA A 52 16.84 -7.49 5.12
CA ALA A 52 16.97 -6.28 5.92
C ALA A 52 16.78 -6.64 7.40
N PRO A 53 17.56 -6.05 8.33
CA PRO A 53 17.46 -6.36 9.74
C PRO A 53 16.07 -6.00 10.29
N TYR A 54 15.61 -6.77 11.28
CA TYR A 54 14.28 -6.57 11.88
C TYR A 54 14.19 -5.26 12.68
N VAL A 55 15.21 -4.98 13.50
CA VAL A 55 15.43 -3.66 14.11
C VAL A 55 16.18 -2.79 13.10
N THR A 56 15.72 -1.56 12.89
CA THR A 56 16.31 -0.69 11.86
C THR A 56 17.70 -0.24 12.27
N ASP A 57 18.69 -0.58 11.47
CA ASP A 57 20.08 -0.16 11.67
C ASP A 57 20.42 1.06 10.78
N PRO A 58 20.80 2.21 11.38
CA PRO A 58 21.30 3.36 10.63
C PRO A 58 22.45 3.03 9.65
N LYS A 59 23.28 2.02 9.95
CA LYS A 59 24.37 1.61 9.03
C LYS A 59 23.82 1.07 7.71
N VAL A 60 22.79 0.24 7.77
CA VAL A 60 22.11 -0.26 6.57
C VAL A 60 21.47 0.88 5.81
N MET A 61 20.90 1.87 6.50
CA MET A 61 20.39 3.07 5.83
C MET A 61 21.49 3.81 5.07
N ASP A 62 22.65 3.98 5.70
CA ASP A 62 23.79 4.70 5.12
C ASP A 62 24.40 3.95 3.92
N ASP A 63 24.49 2.62 3.96
CA ASP A 63 24.94 1.77 2.85
C ASP A 63 24.08 1.95 1.57
N TYR A 64 22.79 2.19 1.75
CA TYR A 64 21.83 2.48 0.66
C TYR A 64 21.54 3.98 0.50
N GLN A 65 22.32 4.86 1.14
CA GLN A 65 22.17 6.32 1.07
C GLN A 65 20.75 6.83 1.44
N CYS A 66 20.03 6.06 2.26
CA CYS A 66 18.68 6.36 2.72
C CYS A 66 18.71 7.36 3.89
N LYS A 67 18.23 8.57 3.66
CA LYS A 67 18.27 9.65 4.69
C LYS A 67 17.26 9.43 5.82
N TYR A 68 16.10 8.89 5.51
CA TYR A 68 14.99 8.73 6.43
C TYR A 68 14.38 7.33 6.32
N VAL A 69 13.86 6.83 7.44
CA VAL A 69 12.93 5.70 7.49
C VAL A 69 11.51 6.26 7.53
N VAL A 70 10.61 5.64 6.77
CA VAL A 70 9.19 5.99 6.76
C VAL A 70 8.38 4.77 7.20
N HIS A 71 7.60 4.90 8.27
CA HIS A 71 6.78 3.81 8.80
C HIS A 71 5.37 4.29 9.17
N GLY A 72 4.45 3.35 9.36
CA GLY A 72 3.15 3.60 9.96
C GLY A 72 3.25 4.14 11.39
N ASP A 73 2.11 4.59 11.92
CA ASP A 73 1.92 5.06 13.28
C ASP A 73 1.73 3.92 14.31
N ASP A 74 1.87 2.66 13.89
CA ASP A 74 1.81 1.49 14.74
C ASP A 74 3.09 1.29 15.56
N ILE A 75 2.91 0.82 16.80
CA ILE A 75 4.00 0.45 17.70
C ILE A 75 4.58 -0.89 17.23
N THR A 76 5.88 -0.91 16.96
CA THR A 76 6.62 -2.11 16.57
C THR A 76 7.72 -2.37 17.58
N THR A 77 7.67 -3.54 18.21
CA THR A 77 8.69 -3.95 19.17
C THR A 77 9.48 -5.16 18.67
N ASP A 78 10.72 -5.26 19.14
CA ASP A 78 11.55 -6.47 19.04
C ASP A 78 11.06 -7.55 20.03
N GLU A 79 11.74 -8.69 20.07
CA GLU A 79 11.45 -9.82 20.97
C GLU A 79 11.63 -9.50 22.46
N HIS A 80 12.31 -8.39 22.78
CA HIS A 80 12.55 -7.89 24.13
C HIS A 80 11.59 -6.76 24.53
N GLY A 81 10.72 -6.32 23.62
CA GLY A 81 9.77 -5.23 23.85
C GLY A 81 10.32 -3.83 23.58
N ASN A 82 11.52 -3.69 22.99
CA ASN A 82 12.08 -2.38 22.64
C ASN A 82 11.55 -1.91 21.28
N ASP A 83 11.42 -0.61 21.11
CA ASP A 83 11.00 0.00 19.84
C ASP A 83 12.03 -0.26 18.72
N CYS A 84 11.60 -0.95 17.65
CA CYS A 84 12.44 -1.30 16.49
C CYS A 84 13.07 -0.08 15.78
N TYR A 85 12.56 1.12 16.05
CA TYR A 85 12.98 2.36 15.41
C TYR A 85 13.56 3.38 16.40
N GLN A 86 13.81 3.01 17.66
CA GLN A 86 14.30 3.95 18.68
C GLN A 86 15.55 4.70 18.20
N THR A 87 16.56 3.97 17.74
CA THR A 87 17.84 4.53 17.28
C THR A 87 17.67 5.55 16.13
N VAL A 88 16.76 5.27 15.19
CA VAL A 88 16.50 6.19 14.05
C VAL A 88 15.62 7.37 14.43
N LYS A 89 14.73 7.20 15.43
CA LYS A 89 13.95 8.28 16.03
C LYS A 89 14.87 9.26 16.77
N ASP A 90 15.77 8.74 17.60
CA ASP A 90 16.76 9.54 18.35
C ASP A 90 17.69 10.33 17.41
N ALA A 91 18.01 9.77 16.25
CA ALA A 91 18.78 10.43 15.20
C ALA A 91 17.98 11.47 14.37
N GLY A 92 16.67 11.64 14.61
CA GLY A 92 15.80 12.52 13.83
C GLY A 92 15.56 12.05 12.38
N ARG A 93 15.75 10.75 12.11
CA ARG A 93 15.67 10.13 10.77
C ARG A 93 14.40 9.31 10.56
N PHE A 94 13.37 9.51 11.38
CA PHE A 94 12.12 8.73 11.33
C PHE A 94 10.92 9.61 10.96
N ILE A 95 10.15 9.19 9.95
CA ILE A 95 8.95 9.88 9.48
C ILE A 95 7.75 8.94 9.60
N VAL A 96 6.67 9.46 10.19
CA VAL A 96 5.42 8.72 10.36
C VAL A 96 4.46 9.02 9.20
N VAL A 97 3.84 7.99 8.67
CA VAL A 97 2.72 8.09 7.71
C VAL A 97 1.48 7.40 8.27
N LYS A 98 0.29 7.84 7.84
CA LYS A 98 -0.96 7.31 8.37
C LYS A 98 -1.24 5.92 7.81
N ARG A 99 -1.75 5.03 8.66
CA ARG A 99 -2.28 3.74 8.24
C ARG A 99 -3.48 3.90 7.29
N THR A 100 -3.56 3.05 6.26
CA THR A 100 -4.78 2.96 5.43
C THR A 100 -5.92 2.36 6.26
N PRO A 101 -7.07 3.03 6.37
CA PRO A 101 -8.20 2.51 7.14
C PRO A 101 -8.82 1.27 6.48
N ASN A 102 -9.51 0.46 7.28
CA ASN A 102 -10.35 -0.66 6.84
C ASN A 102 -9.65 -1.75 6.03
N ILE A 103 -8.32 -1.87 6.16
CA ILE A 103 -7.53 -2.96 5.58
C ILE A 103 -6.40 -3.37 6.52
N SER A 104 -6.27 -4.68 6.75
CA SER A 104 -5.14 -5.29 7.46
C SER A 104 -5.01 -6.76 7.07
N THR A 105 -3.84 -7.35 7.30
CA THR A 105 -3.65 -8.80 7.10
C THR A 105 -4.56 -9.61 8.01
N THR A 106 -4.75 -9.19 9.26
CA THR A 106 -5.68 -9.81 10.21
C THR A 106 -7.13 -9.75 9.72
N ASP A 107 -7.57 -8.62 9.18
CA ASP A 107 -8.91 -8.47 8.59
C ASP A 107 -9.07 -9.39 7.37
N LEU A 108 -8.08 -9.45 6.47
CA LEU A 108 -8.12 -10.36 5.32
C LEU A 108 -8.19 -11.83 5.73
N VAL A 109 -7.39 -12.26 6.71
CA VAL A 109 -7.47 -13.62 7.26
C VAL A 109 -8.85 -13.88 7.88
N GLY A 110 -9.40 -12.90 8.61
CA GLY A 110 -10.75 -12.98 9.17
C GLY A 110 -11.82 -13.19 8.10
N ARG A 111 -11.71 -12.51 6.95
CA ARG A 111 -12.61 -12.70 5.81
C ARG A 111 -12.48 -14.10 5.19
N MET A 112 -11.25 -14.61 5.04
CA MET A 112 -10.99 -15.95 4.51
C MET A 112 -11.54 -17.07 5.42
N LEU A 113 -11.45 -16.87 6.74
CA LEU A 113 -11.94 -17.83 7.73
C LEU A 113 -13.44 -17.68 8.02
N SER A 114 -14.06 -16.57 7.61
CA SER A 114 -15.48 -16.34 7.81
C SER A 114 -16.31 -17.33 6.99
N THR A 115 -17.32 -17.92 7.64
CA THR A 115 -18.25 -18.85 7.00
C THR A 115 -19.44 -18.14 6.34
N ASN A 116 -19.47 -16.81 6.36
CA ASN A 116 -20.52 -15.99 5.74
C ASN A 116 -19.93 -14.92 4.81
N THR A 117 -20.80 -14.36 3.98
CA THR A 117 -20.46 -13.39 2.94
C THR A 117 -20.80 -11.94 3.33
N ASN A 118 -20.99 -11.64 4.62
CA ASN A 118 -21.38 -10.29 5.07
C ASN A 118 -20.31 -9.22 4.77
N HIS A 119 -19.07 -9.66 4.52
CA HIS A 119 -17.95 -8.81 4.12
C HIS A 119 -17.91 -8.53 2.60
N HIS A 120 -18.79 -9.15 1.81
CA HIS A 120 -18.91 -8.87 0.39
C HIS A 120 -19.48 -7.48 0.18
N LEU A 121 -18.88 -6.75 -0.75
CA LEU A 121 -19.35 -5.42 -1.09
C LEU A 121 -20.63 -5.54 -1.93
N PRO A 122 -21.70 -4.79 -1.62
CA PRO A 122 -22.88 -4.73 -2.46
C PRO A 122 -22.55 -4.16 -3.84
N THR A 123 -23.35 -4.53 -4.82
CA THR A 123 -23.25 -3.98 -6.18
C THR A 123 -23.55 -2.49 -6.16
N VAL A 124 -22.67 -1.70 -6.78
CA VAL A 124 -22.91 -0.28 -6.98
C VAL A 124 -23.85 -0.10 -8.17
N THR A 125 -24.89 0.71 -8.01
CA THR A 125 -25.84 1.04 -9.07
C THR A 125 -25.50 2.37 -9.75
N THR A 126 -26.05 2.60 -10.96
CA THR A 126 -25.83 3.87 -11.70
C THR A 126 -26.35 5.09 -10.92
N ASP A 127 -27.49 4.94 -10.24
CA ASP A 127 -28.07 6.02 -9.42
C ASP A 127 -27.19 6.35 -8.20
N GLU A 128 -26.55 5.34 -7.61
CA GLU A 128 -25.64 5.52 -6.48
C GLU A 128 -24.33 6.22 -6.86
N ILE A 129 -23.89 6.08 -8.12
CA ILE A 129 -22.76 6.85 -8.63
C ILE A 129 -23.09 8.33 -8.69
N THR A 130 -24.23 8.66 -9.31
CA THR A 130 -24.66 10.06 -9.46
C THR A 130 -24.96 10.68 -8.09
N SER A 131 -25.61 9.92 -7.21
CA SER A 131 -26.00 10.40 -5.88
C SER A 131 -24.89 10.30 -4.82
N LYS A 132 -23.76 9.62 -5.13
CA LYS A 132 -22.65 9.33 -4.21
C LYS A 132 -23.09 8.72 -2.87
N LYS A 133 -24.19 7.98 -2.86
CA LYS A 133 -24.77 7.38 -1.64
C LYS A 133 -24.05 6.10 -1.21
N HIS A 134 -23.42 5.40 -2.14
CA HIS A 134 -22.73 4.16 -1.84
C HIS A 134 -21.49 4.42 -0.99
N PHE A 135 -21.17 3.54 -0.04
CA PHE A 135 -20.06 3.78 0.89
C PHE A 135 -18.67 3.80 0.20
N LEU A 136 -18.55 3.21 -1.00
CA LEU A 136 -17.34 3.32 -1.81
C LEU A 136 -17.17 4.69 -2.48
N LEU A 137 -18.20 5.54 -2.47
CA LEU A 137 -18.26 6.82 -3.19
C LEU A 137 -18.45 8.03 -2.27
N HIS A 138 -18.47 7.79 -0.95
CA HIS A 138 -18.60 8.83 0.07
C HIS A 138 -17.32 8.97 0.92
N GLY A 139 -17.26 10.04 1.72
CA GLY A 139 -16.13 10.33 2.61
C GLY A 139 -14.84 10.58 1.83
N ASP A 140 -13.73 10.05 2.34
CA ASP A 140 -12.40 10.15 1.72
C ASP A 140 -12.12 9.05 0.67
N ALA A 141 -13.13 8.25 0.31
CA ALA A 141 -12.94 7.13 -0.63
C ALA A 141 -12.52 7.59 -2.03
N LEU A 142 -13.15 8.64 -2.55
CA LEU A 142 -12.83 9.21 -3.87
C LEU A 142 -11.40 9.79 -3.88
N GLU A 143 -11.02 10.51 -2.84
CA GLU A 143 -9.65 11.02 -2.69
C GLU A 143 -8.64 9.87 -2.66
N ARG A 144 -8.94 8.78 -1.94
CA ARG A 144 -8.09 7.59 -1.95
C ARG A 144 -7.97 6.97 -3.34
N PHE A 145 -9.05 6.90 -4.11
CA PHE A 145 -8.98 6.41 -5.49
C PHE A 145 -8.03 7.25 -6.34
N GLU A 146 -8.15 8.59 -6.27
CA GLU A 146 -7.25 9.51 -6.97
C GLU A 146 -5.80 9.32 -6.52
N GLN A 147 -5.57 9.22 -5.21
CA GLN A 147 -4.25 9.00 -4.64
C GLN A 147 -3.64 7.68 -5.13
N TYR A 148 -4.37 6.56 -5.11
CA TYR A 148 -3.87 5.26 -5.58
C TYR A 148 -3.73 5.18 -7.11
N ALA A 149 -4.48 6.01 -7.84
CA ALA A 149 -4.39 6.18 -9.28
C ALA A 149 -3.13 6.93 -9.74
N THR A 150 -2.37 7.55 -8.83
CA THR A 150 -1.11 8.23 -9.17
C THR A 150 -0.06 7.32 -9.80
N GLY A 151 0.88 7.90 -10.54
CA GLY A 151 2.00 7.21 -11.18
C GLY A 151 3.05 6.71 -10.19
N ALA A 152 4.18 6.24 -10.73
CA ALA A 152 5.31 5.74 -9.94
C ALA A 152 5.95 6.81 -9.03
N ASP A 153 5.74 8.09 -9.32
CA ASP A 153 6.14 9.22 -8.49
C ASP A 153 5.22 9.47 -7.28
N ALA A 154 4.08 8.75 -7.19
CA ALA A 154 3.02 8.93 -6.21
C ALA A 154 2.39 10.34 -6.19
N LYS A 155 2.59 11.14 -7.25
CA LYS A 155 2.18 12.55 -7.33
C LYS A 155 1.33 12.81 -8.57
N ALA A 156 1.86 12.53 -9.75
CA ALA A 156 1.16 12.78 -11.00
C ALA A 156 -0.01 11.78 -11.18
N ALA A 157 -1.12 12.25 -11.75
CA ALA A 157 -2.20 11.38 -12.20
C ALA A 157 -1.67 10.40 -13.28
N HIS A 158 -2.14 9.15 -13.25
CA HIS A 158 -1.67 8.13 -14.19
C HIS A 158 -2.80 7.19 -14.60
N SER A 159 -3.21 6.29 -13.69
CA SER A 159 -4.22 5.27 -13.96
C SER A 159 -5.64 5.86 -13.86
N GLY A 160 -6.58 5.35 -14.64
CA GLY A 160 -8.00 5.62 -14.44
C GLY A 160 -8.61 4.62 -13.44
N VAL A 161 -9.67 5.03 -12.73
CA VAL A 161 -10.46 4.15 -11.87
C VAL A 161 -11.87 4.07 -12.44
N TYR A 162 -12.33 2.85 -12.68
CA TYR A 162 -13.60 2.57 -13.32
C TYR A 162 -14.43 1.61 -12.46
N MET A 163 -15.75 1.75 -12.52
CA MET A 163 -16.68 0.96 -11.71
C MET A 163 -17.79 0.37 -12.58
N TYR A 164 -18.03 -0.93 -12.41
CA TYR A 164 -19.16 -1.62 -13.04
C TYR A 164 -20.43 -1.36 -12.24
N THR A 165 -21.49 -0.95 -12.93
CA THR A 165 -22.79 -0.60 -12.32
C THR A 165 -23.88 -1.65 -12.53
N GLY A 166 -23.48 -2.85 -12.98
CA GLY A 166 -24.37 -3.96 -13.33
C GLY A 166 -23.90 -4.69 -14.60
N ALA A 167 -24.45 -5.87 -14.86
CA ALA A 167 -23.99 -6.76 -15.95
C ALA A 167 -24.13 -6.15 -17.36
N ASN A 168 -25.09 -5.24 -17.57
CA ASN A 168 -25.38 -4.61 -18.87
C ASN A 168 -25.34 -3.07 -18.80
N ALA A 169 -24.76 -2.52 -17.74
CA ALA A 169 -24.72 -1.07 -17.52
C ALA A 169 -23.37 -0.50 -18.00
N PRO A 170 -23.33 0.78 -18.44
CA PRO A 170 -22.08 1.42 -18.82
C PRO A 170 -21.11 1.46 -17.64
N ILE A 171 -19.83 1.22 -17.94
CA ILE A 171 -18.74 1.38 -16.97
C ILE A 171 -18.63 2.87 -16.64
N ALA A 172 -18.70 3.20 -15.36
CA ALA A 172 -18.56 4.56 -14.90
C ALA A 172 -17.10 4.90 -14.61
N GLU A 173 -16.63 6.04 -15.12
CA GLU A 173 -15.34 6.61 -14.73
C GLU A 173 -15.48 7.31 -13.37
N ILE A 174 -14.65 6.90 -12.42
CA ILE A 174 -14.58 7.48 -11.07
C ILE A 174 -13.37 8.42 -10.95
N VAL A 175 -12.25 8.05 -11.57
CA VAL A 175 -11.03 8.87 -11.65
C VAL A 175 -10.54 8.84 -13.08
N ALA A 176 -10.36 10.02 -13.67
CA ALA A 176 -9.85 10.16 -15.03
C ALA A 176 -8.41 9.66 -15.13
N PRO A 177 -8.05 8.88 -16.17
CA PRO A 177 -6.66 8.52 -16.44
C PRO A 177 -5.85 9.73 -16.91
N SER A 178 -4.51 9.60 -16.91
CA SER A 178 -3.66 10.58 -17.59
C SER A 178 -3.89 10.57 -19.11
N ALA A 179 -3.52 11.66 -19.79
CA ALA A 179 -3.65 11.76 -21.25
C ALA A 179 -2.90 10.63 -21.98
N GLU A 180 -1.75 10.20 -21.45
CA GLU A 180 -0.98 9.09 -21.98
C GLU A 180 -1.74 7.77 -21.89
N VAL A 181 -2.28 7.46 -20.70
CA VAL A 181 -3.05 6.23 -20.47
C VAL A 181 -4.35 6.25 -21.29
N ASN A 182 -5.02 7.40 -21.35
CA ASN A 182 -6.26 7.55 -22.12
C ASN A 182 -6.05 7.27 -23.62
N LYS A 183 -4.96 7.79 -24.19
CA LYS A 183 -4.58 7.52 -25.59
C LYS A 183 -4.33 6.03 -25.85
N GLY A 184 -3.83 5.31 -24.85
CA GLY A 184 -3.66 3.85 -24.91
C GLY A 184 -4.99 3.11 -24.92
N LEU A 185 -5.93 3.52 -24.07
CA LEU A 185 -7.26 2.90 -23.97
C LEU A 185 -8.07 3.05 -25.27
N GLN A 186 -8.03 4.22 -25.92
CA GLN A 186 -8.72 4.47 -27.20
C GLN A 186 -8.27 3.57 -28.35
N LYS A 187 -7.18 2.81 -28.21
CA LYS A 187 -6.73 1.82 -29.21
C LYS A 187 -7.32 0.43 -29.01
N VAL A 188 -7.89 0.17 -27.83
CA VAL A 188 -8.35 -1.16 -27.40
C VAL A 188 -9.88 -1.27 -27.46
N TRP A 189 -10.57 -0.15 -27.28
CA TRP A 189 -12.03 -0.01 -27.42
C TRP A 189 -12.40 0.59 -28.76
#